data_AF-Q8LSC6-F1
#
_entry.id   AF-Q8LSC6-F1
#
_cell.length_a   1.000
_cell.length_b   1.000
_cell.length_c   1.000
_cell.angle_alpha   90.00
_cell.angle_beta   90.00
_cell.angle_gamma   90.00
#
_symmetry.space_group_name_H-M   'P 1'
#
loop_
_entity.id
_entity.type
_entity.pdbx_description
1 polymer ?
#
loop_
_entity_poly.entity_id
_entity_poly.type
_entity_poly.pdbx_seq_one_letter_code
_entity_poly.pdbx_strand_id
1 'polypeptide(L)'
;YAESHPRALLRAPLAHNGDNMERFIVGRQYLVVLVITVINLMGSAVKGATVLGLPQVMNDIFLGNGLAMILTTIMVGQLTAQVNAANCMLDFINNYFMLFTSYVSYGIEFSGLLHCVYLVQMIFSKITGKPIESNEPPRNAAQNLFFWARVIMSVAILCFACVLSL
;
A
#
# COMPACT_ATOMS: atom_id res chain seq x y z
N TYR A 1 8.99 -26.59 14.32
CA TYR A 1 8.39 -25.31 13.95
C TYR A 1 7.66 -24.60 15.10
N ALA A 2 7.07 -25.30 16.08
CA ALA A 2 6.45 -24.67 17.26
C ALA A 2 7.43 -24.07 18.27
N GLU A 3 8.64 -24.62 18.40
CA GLU A 3 9.62 -24.13 19.40
C GLU A 3 10.57 -23.04 18.89
N SER A 4 10.93 -23.05 17.60
CA SER A 4 11.85 -22.04 17.03
C SER A 4 11.18 -20.68 16.80
N HIS A 5 9.89 -20.67 16.47
CA HIS A 5 9.16 -19.49 15.99
C HIS A 5 7.71 -19.46 16.53
N PRO A 6 7.50 -19.46 17.86
CA PRO A 6 6.18 -19.59 18.49
C PRO A 6 5.22 -18.46 18.09
N ARG A 7 5.81 -17.32 17.79
CA ARG A 7 5.20 -16.06 17.42
C ARG A 7 4.72 -16.04 15.96
N ALA A 8 5.39 -16.73 15.03
CA ALA A 8 4.92 -16.89 13.65
C ALA A 8 3.76 -17.90 13.57
N LEU A 9 3.80 -18.95 14.38
CA LEU A 9 2.79 -20.02 14.40
C LEU A 9 1.43 -19.54 14.92
N LEU A 10 1.41 -18.62 15.89
CA LEU A 10 0.18 -17.99 16.39
C LEU A 10 -0.42 -16.96 15.42
N ARG A 11 0.34 -16.48 14.44
CA ARG A 11 -0.04 -15.33 13.60
C ARG A 11 -0.26 -15.64 12.13
N ALA A 12 0.33 -16.73 11.65
CA ALA A 12 -0.05 -17.36 10.40
C ALA A 12 -1.58 -17.61 10.29
N PRO A 13 -2.29 -18.14 11.32
CA PRO A 13 -3.74 -18.25 11.26
C PRO A 13 -4.45 -16.90 11.28
N LEU A 14 -3.93 -15.88 12.00
CA LEU A 14 -4.54 -14.55 12.02
C LEU A 14 -4.50 -13.86 10.64
N ALA A 15 -3.37 -14.00 9.93
CA ALA A 15 -3.21 -13.49 8.58
C ALA A 15 -4.07 -14.27 7.58
N HIS A 16 -4.19 -15.59 7.74
CA HIS A 16 -4.99 -16.46 6.87
C HIS A 16 -6.49 -16.54 7.23
N ASN A 17 -6.92 -15.88 8.30
CA ASN A 17 -8.33 -15.83 8.70
C ASN A 17 -9.10 -14.84 7.82
N GLY A 18 -10.07 -15.35 7.06
CA GLY A 18 -10.91 -14.54 6.17
C GLY A 18 -10.10 -13.86 5.08
N ASP A 19 -10.44 -12.61 4.77
CA ASP A 19 -9.81 -11.84 3.70
C ASP A 19 -8.63 -10.97 4.22
N ASN A 20 -8.15 -11.21 5.45
CA ASN A 20 -7.10 -10.42 6.09
C ASN A 20 -5.79 -10.33 5.28
N MET A 21 -5.47 -11.33 4.45
CA MET A 21 -4.33 -11.25 3.54
C MET A 21 -4.50 -10.16 2.49
N GLU A 22 -5.66 -10.08 1.84
CA GLU A 22 -5.95 -9.06 0.81
C GLU A 22 -5.94 -7.66 1.43
N ARG A 23 -6.58 -7.56 2.59
CA ARG A 23 -6.59 -6.37 3.46
C ARG A 23 -5.19 -5.83 3.75
N PHE A 24 -4.32 -6.71 4.22
CA PHE A 24 -2.92 -6.39 4.47
C PHE A 24 -2.18 -5.94 3.19
N ILE A 25 -2.39 -6.64 2.07
CA ILE A 25 -1.75 -6.30 0.79
C ILE A 25 -2.16 -4.89 0.36
N VAL A 26 -3.45 -4.56 0.39
CA VAL A 26 -3.97 -3.24 0.03
C VAL A 26 -3.41 -2.15 0.95
N GLY A 27 -3.49 -2.33 2.27
CA GLY A 27 -2.98 -1.37 3.24
C GLY A 27 -1.48 -1.11 3.08
N ARG A 28 -0.70 -2.16 2.79
CA ARG A 28 0.73 -2.04 2.52
C ARG A 28 1.01 -1.20 1.28
N GLN A 29 0.28 -1.41 0.17
CA GLN A 29 0.52 -0.65 -1.06
C GLN A 29 0.25 0.84 -0.87
N TYR A 30 -0.78 1.18 -0.11
CA TYR A 30 -1.06 2.58 0.23
C TYR A 30 0.05 3.23 1.05
N LEU A 31 0.55 2.55 2.08
CA LEU A 31 1.68 3.04 2.87
C LEU A 31 2.92 3.29 2.01
N VAL A 32 3.21 2.39 1.08
CA VAL A 32 4.33 2.52 0.15
C VAL A 32 4.18 3.76 -0.74
N VAL A 33 3.01 3.96 -1.35
CA VAL A 33 2.74 5.13 -2.20
C VAL A 33 2.80 6.43 -1.40
N LEU A 34 2.26 6.43 -0.17
CA LEU A 34 2.31 7.58 0.73
C LEU A 34 3.76 7.96 1.05
N VAL A 35 4.59 7.00 1.45
CA VAL A 35 6.00 7.25 1.78
C VAL A 35 6.76 7.77 0.56
N ILE A 36 6.56 7.18 -0.63
CA ILE A 36 7.19 7.67 -1.87
C ILE A 36 6.75 9.11 -2.16
N THR A 37 5.45 9.40 -2.00
CA THR A 37 4.90 10.75 -2.27
C THR A 37 5.48 11.79 -1.32
N VAL A 38 5.58 11.46 -0.03
CA VAL A 38 6.18 12.35 0.98
C VAL A 38 7.66 12.58 0.69
N ILE A 39 8.41 11.54 0.34
CA ILE A 39 9.83 11.67 -0.04
C ILE A 39 9.98 12.53 -1.29
N ASN A 40 9.13 12.35 -2.30
CA ASN A 40 9.15 13.17 -3.51
C ASN A 40 8.81 14.64 -3.22
N LEU A 41 7.85 14.91 -2.33
CA LEU A 41 7.52 16.27 -1.92
C LEU A 41 8.70 16.95 -1.22
N MET A 42 9.40 16.22 -0.34
CA MET A 42 10.58 16.72 0.37
C MET A 42 11.82 16.85 -0.54
N GLY A 43 11.93 15.99 -1.56
CA GLY A 43 13.04 15.95 -2.50
C GLY A 43 12.87 16.82 -3.75
N SER A 44 11.74 17.54 -3.88
CA SER A 44 11.47 18.41 -5.02
C SER A 44 12.53 19.51 -5.12
N ALA A 45 13.20 19.60 -6.27
CA ALA A 45 14.25 20.58 -6.50
C ALA A 45 13.72 22.03 -6.47
N VAL A 46 14.48 22.93 -5.85
CA VAL A 46 14.23 24.37 -5.94
C VAL A 46 14.53 24.84 -7.38
N LYS A 47 13.60 25.58 -7.98
CA LYS A 47 13.73 26.11 -9.34
C LYS A 47 15.04 26.89 -9.48
N GLY A 48 15.97 26.40 -10.31
CA GLY A 48 17.23 27.06 -10.64
C GLY A 48 18.49 26.46 -10.02
N ALA A 49 18.41 25.39 -9.23
CA ALA A 49 19.61 24.73 -8.71
C ALA A 49 20.28 23.83 -9.77
N THR A 50 21.44 24.23 -10.29
CA THR A 50 22.36 23.35 -11.03
C THR A 50 23.02 22.37 -10.05
N VAL A 51 22.26 21.37 -9.63
CA VAL A 51 22.77 20.29 -8.78
C VAL A 51 23.69 19.43 -9.66
N LEU A 52 24.92 19.21 -9.20
CA LEU A 52 25.95 18.36 -9.82
C LEU A 52 26.53 18.80 -11.18
N GLY A 53 26.25 20.02 -11.67
CA GLY A 53 26.85 20.51 -12.94
C GLY A 53 26.41 19.75 -14.19
N LEU A 54 25.30 19.02 -14.11
CA LEU A 54 24.73 18.26 -15.22
C LEU A 54 23.97 19.17 -16.22
N PRO A 55 23.85 18.76 -17.50
CA PRO A 55 23.04 19.46 -18.50
C PRO A 55 21.62 19.70 -17.99
N GLN A 56 21.04 20.88 -18.28
CA GLN A 56 19.70 21.29 -17.79
C GLN A 56 18.63 20.22 -18.05
N VAL A 57 18.64 19.57 -19.22
CA VAL A 57 17.70 18.50 -19.58
C VAL A 57 17.80 17.29 -18.63
N MET A 58 19.02 16.92 -18.21
CA MET A 58 19.22 15.79 -17.30
C MET A 58 18.74 16.14 -15.89
N ASN A 59 19.00 17.37 -15.42
CA ASN A 59 18.55 17.83 -14.12
C ASN A 59 17.02 17.99 -14.06
N ASP A 60 16.39 18.50 -15.12
CA ASP A 60 14.93 18.65 -15.17
C ASP A 60 14.20 17.30 -15.20
N ILE A 61 14.74 16.30 -15.90
CA ILE A 61 14.14 14.95 -15.95
C ILE A 61 14.38 14.19 -14.64
N PHE A 62 15.61 14.19 -14.10
CA PHE A 62 15.94 13.36 -12.94
C PHE A 62 15.57 13.99 -11.59
N LEU A 63 15.80 15.29 -11.42
CA LEU A 63 15.53 16.02 -10.18
C LEU A 63 14.22 16.81 -10.25
N GLY A 64 13.85 17.34 -11.42
CA GLY A 64 12.60 18.08 -11.61
C GLY A 64 11.35 17.20 -11.53
N ASN A 65 11.36 16.01 -12.14
CA ASN A 65 10.26 15.04 -12.06
C ASN A 65 10.34 14.10 -10.84
N GLY A 66 11.34 14.26 -9.96
CA GLY A 66 11.53 13.39 -8.79
C GLY A 66 11.91 11.94 -9.11
N LEU A 67 12.22 11.61 -10.37
CA LEU A 67 12.56 10.24 -10.79
C LEU A 67 13.77 9.68 -10.03
N ALA A 68 14.78 10.50 -9.76
CA ALA A 68 15.96 10.08 -8.99
C ALA A 68 15.59 9.67 -7.55
N MET A 69 14.67 10.40 -6.92
CA MET A 69 14.20 10.12 -5.55
C MET A 69 13.37 8.83 -5.51
N ILE A 70 12.49 8.64 -6.50
CA ILE A 70 11.69 7.41 -6.65
C ILE A 70 12.60 6.19 -6.83
N LEU A 71 13.53 6.25 -7.78
CA LEU A 71 14.43 5.13 -8.09
C LEU A 71 15.30 4.75 -6.89
N THR A 72 15.86 5.74 -6.19
CA THR A 72 16.68 5.50 -5.00
C THR A 72 15.86 4.85 -3.88
N THR A 73 14.63 5.33 -3.67
CA THR A 73 13.73 4.80 -2.62
C THR A 73 13.29 3.37 -2.91
N ILE A 74 13.02 3.02 -4.16
CA ILE A 74 12.61 1.66 -4.56
C ILE A 74 13.79 0.69 -4.45
N MET A 75 14.95 1.07 -5.00
CA MET A 75 16.15 0.21 -5.05
C MET A 75 16.73 -0.05 -3.65
N VAL A 76 16.94 1.01 -2.87
CA VAL A 76 17.58 0.89 -1.55
C VAL A 76 16.58 0.48 -0.48
N GLY A 77 15.39 1.08 -0.48
CA GLY A 77 14.41 0.91 0.59
C GLY A 77 13.56 -0.35 0.45
N GLN A 78 12.99 -0.59 -0.73
CA GLN A 78 11.92 -1.58 -0.89
C GLN A 78 12.43 -2.93 -1.38
N LEU A 79 13.26 -2.93 -2.43
CA LEU A 79 13.74 -4.15 -3.07
C LEU A 79 14.56 -5.02 -2.10
N THR A 80 15.47 -4.42 -1.32
CA THR A 80 16.26 -5.15 -0.32
C THR A 80 15.39 -5.89 0.69
N ALA A 81 14.34 -5.24 1.20
CA ALA A 81 13.42 -5.84 2.16
C ALA A 81 12.57 -6.96 1.53
N GLN A 82 12.17 -6.80 0.26
CA GLN A 82 11.43 -7.83 -0.48
C GLN A 82 12.27 -9.07 -0.79
N VAL A 83 13.54 -8.88 -1.19
CA VAL A 83 14.47 -10.00 -1.42
C VAL A 83 14.76 -10.74 -0.12
N ASN A 84 14.95 -10.01 0.98
CA ASN A 84 15.11 -10.63 2.30
C ASN A 84 13.87 -11.42 2.74
N ALA A 85 12.67 -10.89 2.46
CA ALA A 85 11.40 -11.58 2.72
C ALA A 85 11.24 -12.85 1.87
N ALA A 86 11.73 -12.85 0.63
CA ALA A 86 11.65 -14.00 -0.28
C ALA A 86 12.58 -15.15 0.16
N ASN A 87 13.79 -14.83 0.62
CA ASN A 87 14.77 -15.85 1.05
C ASN A 87 14.48 -16.39 2.46
N CYS A 88 14.04 -15.54 3.39
CA CYS A 88 13.83 -15.90 4.80
C CYS A 88 12.43 -15.48 5.29
N MET A 89 11.37 -16.00 4.64
CA MET A 89 9.98 -15.64 4.92
C MET A 89 9.59 -15.83 6.40
N LEU A 90 9.99 -16.94 7.03
CA LEU A 90 9.60 -17.25 8.42
C LEU A 90 10.27 -16.33 9.44
N ASP A 91 11.56 -16.02 9.25
CA ASP A 91 12.29 -15.11 10.13
C ASP A 91 11.79 -13.67 9.96
N PHE A 92 11.42 -13.30 8.73
CA PHE A 92 10.85 -11.99 8.41
C PHE A 92 9.47 -11.78 9.07
N ILE A 93 8.61 -12.81 9.08
CA ILE A 93 7.30 -12.77 9.75
C ILE A 93 7.44 -12.76 11.28
N ASN A 94 8.49 -13.36 11.83
CA ASN A 94 8.73 -13.37 13.27
C ASN A 94 9.18 -12.01 13.84
N ASN A 95 9.63 -11.09 12.97
CA ASN A 95 10.11 -9.78 13.37
C ASN A 95 8.98 -8.90 13.96
N TYR A 96 9.27 -8.17 15.05
CA TYR A 96 8.34 -7.22 15.67
C TYR A 96 7.92 -6.11 14.69
N PHE A 97 8.85 -5.69 13.83
CA PHE A 97 8.59 -4.63 12.85
C PHE A 97 7.53 -5.03 11.81
N MET A 98 7.55 -6.29 11.34
CA MET A 98 6.54 -6.81 10.41
C MET A 98 5.14 -6.81 11.02
N LEU A 99 5.06 -7.05 12.32
CA LEU A 99 3.78 -7.09 13.01
C LEU A 99 3.19 -5.72 13.21
N PHE A 100 4.04 -4.78 13.60
CA PHE A 100 3.64 -3.38 13.68
C PHE A 100 3.07 -2.90 12.35
N THR A 101 3.77 -3.15 11.23
CA THR A 101 3.30 -2.72 9.91
C THR A 101 2.01 -3.44 9.47
N SER A 102 1.82 -4.70 9.90
CA SER A 102 0.56 -5.43 9.68
C SER A 102 -0.62 -4.81 10.43
N TYR A 103 -0.46 -4.47 11.71
CA TYR A 103 -1.49 -3.78 12.48
C TYR A 103 -1.79 -2.38 11.94
N VAL A 104 -0.78 -1.64 11.50
CA VAL A 104 -0.98 -0.33 10.86
C VAL A 104 -1.74 -0.51 9.55
N SER A 105 -1.43 -1.53 8.75
CA SER A 105 -2.15 -1.83 7.50
C SER A 105 -3.64 -2.12 7.76
N TYR A 106 -3.95 -2.94 8.77
CA TYR A 106 -5.33 -3.19 9.20
C TYR A 106 -6.02 -1.93 9.76
N GLY A 107 -5.29 -1.07 10.47
CA GLY A 107 -5.80 0.20 10.97
C GLY A 107 -6.14 1.19 9.86
N ILE A 108 -5.30 1.28 8.82
CA ILE A 108 -5.57 2.12 7.64
C ILE A 108 -6.76 1.58 6.87
N GLU A 109 -6.92 0.27 6.76
CA GLU A 109 -8.15 -0.27 6.20
C GLU A 109 -9.39 0.09 7.02
N PHE A 110 -9.28 0.02 8.35
CA PHE A 110 -10.37 0.43 9.22
C PHE A 110 -10.75 1.91 9.05
N SER A 111 -9.80 2.77 8.68
CA SER A 111 -10.04 4.20 8.40
C SER A 111 -10.99 4.45 7.22
N GLY A 112 -11.14 3.50 6.30
CA GLY A 112 -12.06 3.60 5.16
C GLY A 112 -11.51 4.30 3.93
N LEU A 113 -10.31 4.91 3.99
CA LEU A 113 -9.70 5.62 2.86
C LEU A 113 -9.44 4.73 1.63
N LEU A 114 -9.24 3.43 1.85
CA LEU A 114 -8.90 2.44 0.81
C LEU A 114 -10.12 1.87 0.08
N HIS A 115 -11.36 2.19 0.51
CA HIS A 115 -12.56 1.48 0.04
C HIS A 115 -12.84 1.62 -1.48
N CYS A 116 -12.27 2.62 -2.17
CA CYS A 116 -12.30 2.72 -3.63
C CYS A 116 -11.77 1.45 -4.32
N VAL A 117 -10.72 0.81 -3.79
CA VAL A 117 -10.09 -0.34 -4.46
C VAL A 117 -11.05 -1.51 -4.57
N TYR A 118 -11.90 -1.72 -3.57
CA TYR A 118 -12.90 -2.78 -3.56
C TYR A 118 -14.02 -2.50 -4.58
N LEU A 119 -14.38 -1.23 -4.80
CA LEU A 119 -15.32 -0.86 -5.87
C LEU A 119 -14.72 -1.20 -7.24
N VAL A 120 -13.46 -0.83 -7.46
CA VAL A 120 -12.74 -1.16 -8.69
C VAL A 120 -12.64 -2.68 -8.88
N GLN A 121 -12.30 -3.44 -7.83
CA GLN A 121 -12.25 -4.92 -7.87
C GLN A 121 -13.61 -5.53 -8.24
N MET A 122 -14.73 -5.01 -7.69
CA MET A 122 -16.08 -5.44 -8.07
C MET A 122 -16.41 -5.15 -9.53
N ILE A 123 -15.98 -4.01 -10.07
CA ILE A 123 -16.14 -3.68 -11.50
C ILE A 123 -15.31 -4.64 -12.36
N PHE A 124 -14.04 -4.86 -12.03
CA PHE A 124 -13.16 -5.76 -12.76
C PHE A 124 -13.65 -7.22 -12.70
N SER A 125 -14.16 -7.67 -11.56
CA SER A 125 -14.79 -8.99 -11.42
C SER A 125 -16.01 -9.13 -12.33
N LYS A 126 -16.87 -8.10 -12.40
CA LYS A 126 -18.02 -8.08 -13.32
C LYS A 126 -17.60 -8.12 -14.80
N ILE A 127 -16.52 -7.41 -15.16
CA ILE A 127 -16.01 -7.37 -16.54
C ILE A 127 -15.34 -8.71 -16.91
N THR A 128 -14.60 -9.32 -15.99
CA THR A 128 -13.80 -10.53 -16.24
C THR A 128 -14.60 -11.82 -16.01
N GLY A 129 -15.78 -11.72 -15.38
CA GLY A 129 -16.63 -12.88 -15.06
C GLY A 129 -16.06 -13.81 -13.99
N LYS A 130 -14.99 -13.41 -13.30
CA LYS A 130 -14.37 -14.20 -12.22
C LYS A 130 -14.99 -13.79 -10.88
N PRO A 131 -15.61 -14.71 -10.13
CA PRO A 131 -16.19 -14.37 -8.82
C PRO A 131 -15.08 -13.93 -7.86
N ILE A 132 -15.41 -12.97 -7.00
CA ILE A 132 -14.54 -12.59 -5.89
C ILE A 132 -14.66 -13.71 -4.85
N GLU A 133 -13.61 -14.53 -4.70
CA GLU A 133 -13.53 -15.49 -3.61
C GLU A 133 -13.33 -14.72 -2.31
N SER A 134 -14.41 -14.56 -1.55
CA SER A 134 -14.36 -13.99 -0.20
C SER A 134 -14.60 -15.11 0.80
N ASN A 135 -13.72 -15.22 1.78
CA ASN A 135 -13.83 -16.19 2.87
C ASN A 135 -14.65 -15.64 4.06
N GLU A 136 -15.36 -14.52 3.87
CA GLU A 136 -16.15 -13.87 4.92
C GLU A 136 -17.67 -14.09 4.74
N PRO A 137 -18.42 -14.18 5.85
CA PRO A 137 -19.88 -14.32 5.81
C PRO A 137 -20.54 -13.08 5.15
N PRO A 138 -21.73 -13.24 4.55
CA PRO A 138 -22.42 -12.15 3.86
C PRO A 138 -22.71 -10.98 4.81
N ARG A 139 -22.33 -9.78 4.37
CA ARG A 139 -22.41 -8.53 5.15
C ARG A 139 -23.84 -8.25 5.61
N ASN A 140 -24.00 -7.91 6.89
CA ASN A 140 -25.28 -7.45 7.43
C ASN A 140 -25.67 -6.08 6.83
N ALA A 141 -26.95 -5.74 6.80
CA ALA A 141 -27.47 -4.50 6.19
C ALA A 141 -26.80 -3.23 6.74
N ALA A 142 -26.55 -3.16 8.05
CA ALA A 142 -25.84 -2.05 8.68
C ALA A 142 -24.36 -1.98 8.26
N GLN A 143 -23.70 -3.13 8.10
CA GLN A 143 -22.31 -3.21 7.63
C GLN A 143 -22.19 -2.83 6.16
N ASN A 144 -23.19 -3.19 5.34
CA ASN A 144 -23.25 -2.83 3.93
C ASN A 144 -23.45 -1.31 3.74
N LEU A 145 -24.33 -0.69 4.53
CA LEU A 145 -24.51 0.76 4.52
C LEU A 145 -23.22 1.49 4.91
N PHE A 146 -22.54 1.03 5.96
CA PHE A 146 -21.29 1.61 6.43
C PHE A 146 -20.15 1.43 5.42
N PHE A 147 -20.09 0.29 4.75
CA PHE A 147 -19.17 0.03 3.65
C PHE A 147 -19.39 1.04 2.50
N TRP A 148 -20.63 1.20 2.04
CA TRP A 148 -20.96 2.13 0.95
C TRP A 148 -20.71 3.60 1.31
N ALA A 149 -20.99 4.02 2.56
CA ALA A 149 -20.68 5.37 3.02
C ALA A 149 -19.17 5.68 2.93
N ARG A 150 -18.31 4.73 3.31
CA ARG A 150 -16.84 4.87 3.21
C ARG A 150 -16.37 4.83 1.76
N VAL A 151 -16.99 4.00 0.92
CA VAL A 151 -16.71 3.95 -0.52
C VAL A 151 -16.98 5.32 -1.16
N ILE A 152 -18.15 5.92 -0.89
CA ILE A 152 -18.51 7.24 -1.44
C ILE A 152 -17.53 8.31 -0.95
N MET A 153 -17.18 8.31 0.33
CA MET A 153 -16.18 9.23 0.90
C MET A 153 -14.81 9.09 0.19
N SER A 154 -14.33 7.86 0.02
CA SER A 154 -13.05 7.57 -0.64
C SER A 154 -13.07 8.02 -2.11
N VAL A 155 -14.17 7.77 -2.84
CA VAL A 155 -14.32 8.20 -4.24
C VAL A 155 -14.35 9.73 -4.34
N ALA A 156 -15.03 10.41 -3.42
CA ALA A 156 -15.08 11.87 -3.39
C ALA A 156 -13.69 12.48 -3.17
N ILE A 157 -12.89 11.93 -2.26
CA ILE A 157 -11.51 12.36 -2.02
C ILE A 157 -10.65 12.14 -3.27
N LEU A 158 -10.78 10.99 -3.94
CA LEU A 158 -10.04 10.69 -5.17
C LEU A 158 -10.41 11.66 -6.29
N CYS A 159 -11.70 11.91 -6.52
CA CYS A 159 -12.15 12.87 -7.53
C CYS A 159 -11.65 14.29 -7.23
N PHE A 160 -11.69 14.71 -5.97
CA PHE A 160 -11.16 16.01 -5.54
C PHE A 160 -9.64 16.11 -5.78
N ALA A 161 -8.88 15.08 -5.41
CA ALA A 161 -7.45 15.02 -5.64
C ALA A 161 -7.12 15.07 -7.14
N CYS A 162 -7.85 14.33 -7.97
CA CYS A 162 -7.68 14.31 -9.42
C CYS A 162 -7.93 15.68 -10.04
N VAL A 163 -8.98 16.39 -9.60
CA VAL A 163 -9.29 17.75 -10.06
C VAL A 163 -8.22 18.76 -9.64
N LEU A 164 -7.66 18.66 -8.43
CA LEU A 164 -6.60 19.56 -7.99
C LEU A 164 -5.24 19.30 -8.66
N SER A 165 -5.00 18.06 -9.08
CA SER A 165 -3.75 17.67 -9.74
C SER A 165 -3.71 17.95 -11.26
N LEU A 166 -4.86 18.34 -11.84
CA LEU A 166 -5.04 18.64 -13.26
C LEU A 166 -4.93 20.14 -13.53
#